data_AF-A0A948C7X4-F1
#
_entry.id   AF-A0A948C7X4-F1
#
_cell.length_a   1.000
_cell.length_b   1.000
_cell.length_c   1.000
_cell.angle_alpha   90.00
_cell.angle_beta   90.00
_cell.angle_gamma   90.00
#
_symmetry.space_group_name_H-M   'P 1'
#
loop_
_entity.id
_entity.type
_entity.pdbx_description
1 polymer ?
#
loop_
_entity_poly.entity_id
_entity_poly.type
_entity_poly.pdbx_seq_one_letter_code
_entity_poly.pdbx_strand_id
1 'polypeptide(L)'
;MKIMKSSEIRTEFLRFFEKKGHIIKPPSSLVPQDDPTLLFTGAGMNQFKKEFLGVGDKKLKRVTTCQKCFRTSDIEIIGKSPLHHTFFEMLGNFSFGDYFKEEAIQWAWQFVTETFKLSEESIWISVYEDDEEAYRIWSKEIGVKKERIVP
;
A
#
# COMPACT_ATOMS: atom_id res chain seq x y z
N MET A 1 1.78 -14.06 18.09
CA MET A 1 2.22 -12.95 17.20
C MET A 1 3.42 -12.27 17.83
N LYS A 2 4.50 -12.02 17.07
CA LYS A 2 5.64 -11.27 17.60
C LYS A 2 5.22 -9.81 17.74
N ILE A 3 5.35 -9.25 18.95
CA ILE A 3 5.11 -7.82 19.16
C ILE A 3 6.31 -7.07 18.56
N MET A 4 6.05 -6.17 17.62
CA MET A 4 7.05 -5.35 16.93
C MET A 4 6.78 -3.87 17.21
N LYS A 5 7.84 -3.08 17.30
CA LYS A 5 7.75 -1.62 17.31
C LYS A 5 7.35 -1.12 15.92
N SER A 6 6.71 0.04 15.86
CA SER A 6 6.35 0.71 14.60
C SER A 6 7.55 0.90 13.67
N SER A 7 8.73 1.18 14.22
CA SER A 7 9.98 1.30 13.46
C SER A 7 10.45 -0.01 12.83
N GLU A 8 10.22 -1.15 13.51
CA GLU A 8 10.55 -2.47 13.00
C GLU A 8 9.57 -2.86 11.88
N ILE A 9 8.28 -2.61 12.07
CA ILE A 9 7.24 -2.82 11.04
C ILE A 9 7.58 -2.06 9.76
N ARG A 10 7.95 -0.78 9.88
CA ARG A 10 8.38 0.05 8.74
C ARG A 10 9.59 -0.58 8.02
N THR A 11 10.59 -0.98 8.79
CA THR A 11 11.83 -1.53 8.24
C THR A 11 11.59 -2.85 7.52
N GLU A 12 10.79 -3.74 8.11
CA GLU A 12 10.43 -5.02 7.50
C GLU A 12 9.64 -4.85 6.21
N PHE A 13 8.69 -3.91 6.14
CA PHE A 13 7.96 -3.63 4.91
C PHE A 13 8.89 -3.18 3.77
N LEU A 14 9.77 -2.21 4.06
CA LEU A 14 10.69 -1.69 3.04
C LEU A 14 11.66 -2.77 2.56
N ARG A 15 12.23 -3.56 3.48
CA ARG A 15 13.14 -4.66 3.15
C ARG A 15 12.46 -5.80 2.42
N PHE A 16 11.20 -6.09 2.74
CA PHE A 16 10.43 -7.12 2.04
C PHE A 16 10.30 -6.79 0.55
N PHE A 17 9.91 -5.55 0.22
CA PHE A 17 9.78 -5.13 -1.17
C PHE A 17 11.13 -4.87 -1.85
N GLU A 18 12.16 -4.44 -1.12
CA GLU A 18 13.52 -4.37 -1.65
C GLU A 18 13.98 -5.74 -2.18
N LYS A 19 13.71 -6.83 -1.44
CA LYS A 19 14.00 -8.21 -1.90
C LYS A 19 13.17 -8.64 -3.12
N LYS A 20 12.05 -7.96 -3.42
CA LYS A 20 11.25 -8.15 -4.64
C LYS A 20 11.69 -7.24 -5.80
N GLY A 21 12.80 -6.53 -5.64
CA GLY A 21 13.39 -5.67 -6.66
C GLY A 21 12.86 -4.24 -6.66
N HIS A 22 12.14 -3.82 -5.62
CA HIS A 22 11.73 -2.42 -5.48
C HIS A 22 12.88 -1.57 -4.98
N ILE A 23 13.04 -0.39 -5.57
CA ILE A 23 13.98 0.62 -5.06
C ILE A 23 13.33 1.30 -3.85
N ILE A 24 14.02 1.33 -2.71
CA ILE A 24 13.58 2.13 -1.56
C ILE A 24 13.82 3.61 -1.88
N LYS A 25 12.74 4.41 -1.92
CA LYS A 25 12.82 5.86 -2.10
C LYS A 25 12.49 6.59 -0.79
N PRO A 26 13.12 7.75 -0.52
CA PRO A 26 12.74 8.58 0.62
C PRO A 26 11.32 9.12 0.45
N PRO A 27 10.62 9.45 1.55
CA PRO A 27 9.33 10.13 1.47
C PRO A 27 9.48 11.54 0.90
N SER A 28 8.49 11.99 0.15
CA SER A 28 8.37 13.39 -0.26
C SER A 28 7.96 14.30 0.89
N SER A 29 8.07 15.61 0.68
CA SER A 29 7.55 16.63 1.60
C SER A 29 6.05 16.46 1.84
N LEU A 30 5.57 16.94 3.00
CA LEU A 30 4.15 17.10 3.27
C LEU A 30 3.51 18.19 2.41
N VAL A 31 4.30 19.18 1.98
CA VAL A 31 3.85 20.26 1.11
C VAL A 31 4.36 19.96 -0.32
N PRO A 32 3.45 19.59 -1.26
CA PRO A 32 3.81 19.39 -2.65
C PRO A 32 4.43 20.65 -3.25
N GLN A 33 5.49 20.52 -4.03
CA GLN A 33 6.14 21.67 -4.69
C GLN A 33 5.53 21.98 -6.06
N ASP A 34 5.07 20.94 -6.77
CA ASP A 34 4.69 21.02 -8.18
C ASP A 34 3.19 20.77 -8.44
N ASP A 35 2.35 20.76 -7.41
CA ASP A 35 0.91 20.53 -7.55
C ASP A 35 0.10 21.56 -6.74
N PRO A 36 -0.34 22.67 -7.36
CA PRO A 36 -1.10 23.70 -6.67
C PRO A 36 -2.53 23.26 -6.28
N THR A 37 -2.98 22.11 -6.79
CA THR A 37 -4.31 21.56 -6.45
C THR A 37 -4.27 20.69 -5.19
N LEU A 38 -3.08 20.31 -4.73
CA LEU A 38 -2.89 19.43 -3.59
C LEU A 38 -2.35 20.21 -2.38
N LEU A 39 -3.18 20.38 -1.36
CA LEU A 39 -2.80 21.11 -0.15
C LEU A 39 -1.68 20.41 0.64
N PHE A 40 -1.85 19.11 0.89
CA PHE A 40 -0.85 18.27 1.56
C PHE A 40 -0.73 16.92 0.87
N THR A 41 0.45 16.29 0.97
CA THR A 41 0.67 14.90 0.56
C THR A 41 -0.22 13.99 1.42
N GLY A 42 -1.29 13.44 0.82
CA GLY A 42 -2.26 12.58 1.50
C GLY A 42 -2.04 11.08 1.28
N ALA A 43 -1.16 10.71 0.34
CA ALA A 43 -0.83 9.33 0.00
C ALA A 43 0.61 9.16 -0.51
N GLY A 44 1.14 7.95 -0.40
CA GLY A 44 2.47 7.57 -0.92
C GLY A 44 2.64 7.75 -2.43
N MET A 45 1.55 7.63 -3.18
CA MET A 45 1.58 7.72 -4.65
C MET A 45 1.75 9.15 -5.19
N ASN A 46 1.52 10.19 -4.37
CA ASN A 46 1.47 11.58 -4.88
C ASN A 46 2.80 12.00 -5.55
N GLN A 47 3.94 11.59 -4.97
CA GLN A 47 5.26 11.87 -5.56
C GLN A 47 5.55 11.09 -6.85
N PHE A 48 4.74 10.08 -7.17
CA PHE A 48 4.87 9.21 -8.34
C PHE A 48 3.78 9.45 -9.39
N LYS A 49 3.03 10.56 -9.28
CA LYS A 49 1.93 10.90 -10.19
C LYS A 49 2.40 10.93 -11.66
N LYS A 50 3.59 11.48 -11.92
CA LYS A 50 4.15 11.57 -13.29
C LYS A 50 4.50 10.19 -13.86
N GLU A 51 5.03 9.30 -13.02
CA GLU A 51 5.38 7.92 -13.37
C GLU A 51 4.13 7.12 -13.73
N PHE A 52 3.07 7.21 -12.93
CA PHE A 52 1.78 6.58 -13.25
C PHE A 52 1.14 7.15 -14.53
N LEU A 53 1.32 8.43 -14.81
CA LEU A 53 0.87 9.06 -16.06
C LEU A 53 1.77 8.75 -17.27
N GLY A 54 2.87 8.01 -17.10
CA GLY A 54 3.78 7.64 -18.18
C GLY A 54 4.69 8.76 -18.68
N VAL A 55 4.70 9.91 -18.01
CA VAL A 55 5.52 11.10 -18.33
C VAL A 55 6.70 11.30 -17.38
N GLY A 56 6.81 10.46 -16.35
CA GLY A 56 7.93 10.42 -15.40
C GLY A 56 9.13 9.61 -15.90
N ASP A 57 9.99 9.19 -14.97
CA ASP A 57 11.17 8.38 -15.31
C ASP A 57 10.79 6.96 -15.76
N LYS A 58 10.92 6.69 -17.06
CA LYS A 58 10.61 5.38 -17.66
C LYS A 58 11.52 4.24 -17.19
N LYS A 59 12.67 4.55 -16.58
CA LYS A 59 13.57 3.54 -15.99
C LYS A 59 13.11 3.10 -14.60
N LEU A 60 12.27 3.89 -13.94
CA LEU A 60 11.74 3.55 -12.64
C LEU A 60 10.58 2.55 -12.82
N LYS A 61 10.80 1.29 -12.44
CA LYS A 61 9.82 0.21 -12.62
C LYS A 61 9.13 -0.22 -11.34
N ARG A 62 9.88 -0.29 -10.24
CA ARG A 62 9.41 -0.75 -8.93
C ARG A 62 9.95 0.15 -7.84
N VAL A 63 9.08 0.65 -6.97
CA VAL A 63 9.47 1.50 -5.84
C VAL A 63 8.71 1.14 -4.57
N THR A 64 9.39 1.20 -3.43
CA THR A 64 8.74 1.10 -2.12
C THR A 64 9.10 2.30 -1.25
N THR A 65 8.13 2.77 -0.45
CA THR A 65 8.31 3.94 0.43
C THR A 65 7.54 3.80 1.73
N CYS A 66 7.92 4.62 2.71
CA CYS A 66 7.12 4.95 3.89
C CYS A 66 6.84 6.45 3.86
N GLN A 67 5.70 6.85 3.29
CA GLN A 67 5.35 8.25 3.09
C GLN A 67 4.67 8.85 4.32
N LYS A 68 5.19 9.99 4.79
CA LYS A 68 4.46 10.83 5.75
C LYS A 68 3.26 11.47 5.05
N CYS A 69 2.06 11.22 5.54
CA CYS A 69 0.81 11.67 4.96
C CYS A 69 0.08 12.60 5.92
N PHE A 70 -0.67 13.56 5.37
CA PHE A 70 -1.57 14.42 6.13
C PHE A 70 -2.95 14.46 5.48
N ARG A 71 -3.99 14.09 6.22
CA ARG A 71 -5.39 14.14 5.76
C ARG A 71 -6.21 15.11 6.60
N THR A 72 -6.67 16.17 5.95
CA THR A 72 -7.62 17.13 6.52
C THR A 72 -9.06 16.64 6.43
N SER A 73 -9.36 15.73 5.49
CA SER A 73 -10.69 15.15 5.30
C SER A 73 -11.22 14.43 6.55
N ASP A 74 -10.31 13.90 7.35
CA ASP A 74 -10.66 13.02 8.47
C ASP A 74 -10.85 13.80 9.78
N ILE A 75 -10.68 15.14 9.76
CA ILE A 75 -10.56 15.99 10.96
C ILE A 75 -11.75 15.86 11.92
N GLU A 76 -12.96 15.76 11.40
CA GLU A 76 -14.19 15.65 12.20
C GLU A 76 -14.35 14.31 12.92
N ILE A 77 -13.60 13.29 12.49
CA ILE A 77 -13.66 11.91 13.01
C ILE A 77 -12.53 11.65 14.01
N ILE A 78 -11.48 12.49 14.00
CA ILE A 78 -10.34 12.35 14.92
C ILE A 78 -10.80 12.50 16.37
N GLY A 79 -10.35 11.57 17.21
CA GLY A 79 -10.77 11.48 18.61
C GLY A 79 -12.13 10.78 18.81
N LYS A 80 -12.91 10.55 17.74
CA LYS A 80 -14.16 9.76 17.77
C LYS A 80 -13.95 8.31 17.32
N SER A 81 -12.90 8.04 16.55
CA SER A 81 -12.53 6.71 16.07
C SER A 81 -11.09 6.37 16.43
N PRO A 82 -10.79 5.11 16.81
CA PRO A 82 -9.42 4.66 17.10
C PRO A 82 -8.57 4.49 15.83
N LEU A 83 -9.15 4.64 14.64
CA LEU A 83 -8.50 4.33 13.35
C LEU A 83 -8.12 5.58 12.52
N HIS A 84 -8.49 6.78 12.97
CA HIS A 84 -8.35 8.01 12.17
C HIS A 84 -7.30 8.96 12.76
N HIS A 85 -6.44 9.50 11.90
CA HIS A 85 -5.36 10.42 12.24
C HIS A 85 -5.27 11.55 11.20
N THR A 86 -4.82 12.74 11.61
CA THR A 86 -4.43 13.79 10.66
C THR A 86 -3.12 13.40 10.00
N PHE A 87 -2.07 13.21 10.80
CA PHE A 87 -0.75 12.80 10.37
C PHE A 87 -0.54 11.31 10.59
N PHE A 88 -0.09 10.60 9.56
CA PHE A 88 0.23 9.17 9.63
C PHE A 88 1.31 8.79 8.61
N GLU A 89 1.79 7.56 8.67
CA GLU A 89 2.73 7.01 7.68
C GLU A 89 2.03 5.96 6.82
N MET A 90 2.18 6.08 5.50
CA MET A 90 1.67 5.13 4.52
C MET A 90 2.83 4.31 3.95
N LEU A 91 2.81 3.02 4.24
CA LEU A 91 3.68 2.03 3.60
C LEU A 91 3.10 1.67 2.23
N GLY A 92 3.91 1.74 1.18
CA GLY A 92 3.42 1.46 -0.18
C GLY A 92 4.49 0.90 -1.10
N ASN A 93 4.06 -0.07 -1.92
CA ASN A 93 4.81 -0.63 -3.04
C ASN A 93 4.14 -0.23 -4.37
N PHE A 94 4.93 0.22 -5.33
CA PHE A 94 4.46 0.80 -6.58
C PHE A 94 5.10 0.09 -7.77
N SER A 95 4.27 -0.18 -8.79
CA SER A 95 4.65 -0.73 -10.09
C SER A 95 4.37 0.31 -11.17
N PHE A 96 5.34 0.55 -12.04
CA PHE A 96 5.22 1.48 -13.17
C PHE A 96 5.41 0.72 -14.49
N GLY A 97 4.33 0.09 -14.96
CA GLY A 97 4.35 -0.75 -16.17
C GLY A 97 5.31 -1.92 -16.03
N ASP A 98 5.21 -2.64 -14.91
CA ASP A 98 6.01 -3.80 -14.56
C ASP A 98 5.10 -4.97 -14.12
N TYR A 99 4.92 -5.23 -12.82
CA TYR A 99 3.97 -6.22 -12.30
C TYR A 99 2.54 -5.65 -12.15
N PHE A 100 1.54 -6.52 -12.04
CA PHE A 100 0.13 -6.10 -11.95
C PHE A 100 -0.62 -6.82 -10.82
N LYS A 101 -1.88 -7.22 -11.03
CA LYS A 101 -2.76 -7.74 -9.96
C LYS A 101 -2.20 -8.98 -9.28
N GLU A 102 -1.71 -9.95 -10.05
CA GLU A 102 -1.25 -11.24 -9.52
C GLU A 102 -0.12 -11.06 -8.50
N GLU A 103 0.99 -10.42 -8.89
CA GLU A 103 2.11 -10.22 -7.96
C GLU A 103 1.79 -9.23 -6.85
N ALA A 104 0.97 -8.20 -7.13
CA ALA A 104 0.54 -7.25 -6.10
C ALA A 104 -0.21 -7.98 -4.97
N ILE A 105 -1.16 -8.84 -5.33
CA ILE A 105 -1.94 -9.65 -4.38
C ILE A 105 -1.05 -10.67 -3.68
N GLN A 106 -0.25 -11.43 -4.42
CA GLN A 106 0.64 -12.46 -3.87
C GLN A 106 1.61 -11.87 -2.84
N TRP A 107 2.24 -10.73 -3.14
CA TRP A 107 3.20 -10.12 -2.23
C TRP A 107 2.55 -9.47 -1.01
N ALA A 108 1.37 -8.85 -1.19
CA ALA A 108 0.61 -8.34 -0.04
C ALA A 108 0.20 -9.47 0.91
N TRP A 109 -0.33 -10.57 0.36
CA TRP A 109 -0.70 -11.76 1.13
C TRP A 109 0.51 -12.37 1.83
N GLN A 110 1.60 -12.62 1.09
CA GLN A 110 2.85 -13.15 1.63
C GLN A 110 3.38 -12.29 2.78
N PHE A 111 3.34 -10.96 2.65
CA PHE A 111 3.81 -10.07 3.69
C PHE A 111 2.99 -10.23 4.98
N VAL A 112 1.65 -10.22 4.89
CA VAL A 112 0.80 -10.28 6.08
C VAL A 112 0.79 -11.67 6.75
N THR A 113 0.76 -12.76 5.96
CA THR A 113 0.68 -14.13 6.49
C THR A 113 2.04 -14.71 6.82
N GLU A 114 3.07 -14.47 6.02
CA GLU A 114 4.40 -15.05 6.25
C GLU A 114 5.33 -14.15 7.04
N THR A 115 5.28 -12.82 6.85
CA THR A 115 6.17 -11.91 7.58
C THR A 115 5.56 -11.51 8.92
N PHE A 116 4.30 -11.05 8.91
CA PHE A 116 3.61 -10.66 10.15
C PHE A 116 2.93 -11.82 10.88
N LYS A 117 2.84 -12.99 10.25
CA LYS A 117 2.24 -14.19 10.87
C LYS A 117 0.81 -13.92 11.36
N LEU A 118 0.05 -13.11 10.62
CA LEU A 118 -1.38 -12.96 10.84
C LEU A 118 -2.08 -14.25 10.45
N SER A 119 -3.07 -14.66 11.25
CA SER A 119 -3.90 -15.81 10.90
C SER A 119 -4.69 -15.48 9.63
N GLU A 120 -4.63 -16.35 8.63
CA GLU A 120 -5.44 -16.23 7.40
C GLU A 120 -6.93 -16.09 7.75
N GLU A 121 -7.35 -16.75 8.83
CA GLU A 121 -8.72 -16.67 9.33
C GLU A 121 -9.09 -15.35 10.00
N SER A 122 -8.17 -14.41 10.12
CA SER A 122 -8.46 -13.05 10.62
C SER A 122 -8.52 -12.01 9.51
N ILE A 123 -8.22 -12.40 8.27
CA ILE A 123 -8.11 -11.50 7.13
C ILE A 123 -9.38 -11.58 6.29
N TRP A 124 -9.91 -10.41 5.96
CA TRP A 124 -11.02 -10.23 5.02
C TRP A 124 -10.50 -9.49 3.80
N ILE A 125 -11.00 -9.87 2.64
CA ILE A 125 -10.64 -9.27 1.36
C ILE A 125 -11.88 -8.63 0.77
N SER A 126 -11.73 -7.45 0.18
CA SER A 126 -12.71 -6.90 -0.74
C SER A 126 -12.12 -6.73 -2.13
N VAL A 127 -12.95 -6.91 -3.15
CA VAL A 127 -12.66 -6.63 -4.55
C VAL A 127 -13.72 -5.67 -5.07
N TYR A 128 -13.51 -5.06 -6.23
CA TYR A 128 -14.57 -4.29 -6.88
C TYR A 128 -15.55 -5.24 -7.57
N GLU A 129 -16.84 -4.92 -7.57
CA GLU A 129 -17.93 -5.81 -8.04
C GLU A 129 -17.71 -6.37 -9.46
N ASP A 130 -17.13 -5.57 -10.36
CA ASP A 130 -16.83 -5.95 -11.74
C ASP A 130 -15.40 -6.49 -11.96
N ASP A 131 -14.57 -6.56 -10.91
CA ASP A 131 -13.20 -7.08 -10.99
C ASP A 131 -13.13 -8.60 -10.77
N GLU A 132 -13.63 -9.35 -11.77
CA GLU A 132 -13.59 -10.81 -11.78
C GLU A 132 -12.15 -11.37 -11.70
N GLU A 133 -11.17 -10.63 -12.22
CA GLU A 133 -9.77 -11.03 -12.21
C GLU A 133 -9.21 -11.05 -10.79
N ALA A 134 -9.40 -9.97 -10.02
CA ALA A 134 -8.98 -9.91 -8.63
C ALA A 134 -9.70 -10.97 -7.78
N TYR A 135 -11.02 -11.15 -7.99
CA TYR A 135 -11.78 -12.21 -7.31
C TYR A 135 -11.20 -13.59 -7.58
N ARG A 136 -10.86 -13.89 -8.84
CA ARG A 136 -10.27 -15.17 -9.25
C ARG A 136 -8.90 -15.39 -8.61
N ILE A 137 -8.03 -14.38 -8.60
CA ILE A 137 -6.70 -14.47 -7.98
C ILE A 137 -6.85 -14.81 -6.49
N TRP A 138 -7.69 -14.06 -5.75
CA TRP A 138 -7.91 -14.33 -4.33
C TRP A 138 -8.53 -15.69 -4.04
N SER A 139 -9.57 -16.07 -4.77
CA SER A 139 -10.32 -17.30 -4.50
C SER A 139 -9.63 -18.58 -4.98
N LYS A 140 -8.86 -18.53 -6.06
CA LYS A 140 -8.24 -19.71 -6.69
C LYS A 140 -6.74 -19.79 -6.49
N GLU A 141 -6.03 -18.70 -6.74
CA GLU A 141 -4.56 -18.71 -6.72
C GLU A 141 -4.02 -18.56 -5.29
N ILE A 142 -4.60 -17.64 -4.52
CA ILE A 142 -4.28 -17.49 -3.09
C ILE A 142 -5.04 -18.51 -2.22
N GLY A 143 -6.27 -18.86 -2.62
CA GLY A 143 -7.09 -19.85 -1.92
C GLY A 143 -7.85 -19.30 -0.71
N VAL A 144 -8.14 -17.99 -0.68
CA VAL A 144 -8.98 -17.39 0.36
C VAL A 144 -10.41 -17.94 0.23
N LYS A 145 -10.99 -18.38 1.36
CA LYS A 145 -12.38 -18.88 1.40
C LYS A 145 -13.34 -17.82 0.85
N LYS A 146 -14.25 -18.22 -0.02
CA LYS A 146 -15.20 -17.30 -0.71
C LYS A 146 -16.02 -16.45 0.25
N GLU A 147 -16.40 -17.00 1.41
CA GLU A 147 -17.12 -16.29 2.48
C GLU A 147 -16.34 -15.11 3.10
N ARG A 148 -15.04 -14.97 2.79
CA ARG A 148 -14.16 -13.87 3.23
C ARG A 148 -13.75 -12.93 2.11
N ILE A 149 -14.33 -13.07 0.93
CA ILE A 149 -14.12 -12.18 -0.20
C ILE A 149 -15.43 -11.44 -0.47
N VAL A 150 -15.43 -10.13 -0.27
CA VAL A 150 -16.59 -9.25 -0.45
C VAL A 150 -16.44 -8.47 -1.76
N PRO A 151 -17.30 -8.68 -2.77
CA PRO A 151 -17.34 -7.85 -3.98
C PRO A 151 -17.87 -6.43 -3.71
#